data_AF-A0A7K3ZSC4-F1
#
_entry.id   AF-A0A7K3ZSC4-F1
#
_cell.length_a   1.000
_cell.length_b   1.000
_cell.length_c   1.000
_cell.angle_alpha   90.00
_cell.angle_beta   90.00
_cell.angle_gamma   90.00
#
_symmetry.space_group_name_H-M   'P 1'
#
loop_
_entity.id
_entity.type
_entity.pdbx_description
1 polymer ?
#
loop_
_entity_poly.entity_id
_entity_poly.type
_entity_poly.pdbx_seq_one_letter_code
_entity_poly.pdbx_strand_id
1 'polypeptide(L)'
;MRKALTGAIATVIIIVVLATGFVVTNPSAETKNPDAYVGITYCGDTVEDGKALIDKVKGYTNLFVLNSGLLQRDYTSVNELGDYAVNAGMYFLPYFGAYVQATFEPWLEDAKARWGDRFLGVYYGDEPAGKMLDDYVEYNDAVTGDVITKTRYGDLFIEQQDGTQINYEIEGPIHLYQPSNGDQPNYEAIYYPDGASNVVNPAPSGFKYSSYQQLQEIKPFKTFEEAYQRFIDRDETNVGFLNSSAQVYTSDYDLYWYDYQAGYNVVWAQIGWNLSYTQQIAQIRGAADMQGKDWGVIITWKYQTPPYLDDAAEVYSQMRNAYLCGAKYIVVFNYYESGSGAYGTMQQAHFQAVQDFWNNVVRSRSENRGSIKADSAVVFPQYYAWGGRWAQDNIWGIFKADDQTATMWDTMQSAIKTHGLNLDIVYSDQNSPLIEKYLRIYNLTKVD
;
A
#
# COMPACT_ATOMS: atom_id res chain seq x y z
N MET A 1 -21.45 74.72 -10.12
CA MET A 1 -21.77 73.54 -9.29
C MET A 1 -22.37 72.38 -10.07
N ARG A 2 -23.46 72.54 -10.85
CA ARG A 2 -24.11 71.41 -11.56
C ARG A 2 -23.17 70.62 -12.49
N LYS A 3 -22.32 71.26 -13.30
CA LYS A 3 -21.40 70.58 -14.22
C LYS A 3 -20.27 69.79 -13.51
N ALA A 4 -19.82 70.25 -12.35
CA ALA A 4 -18.80 69.55 -11.55
C ALA A 4 -19.38 68.31 -10.85
N LEU A 5 -20.64 68.37 -10.43
CA LEU A 5 -21.34 67.24 -9.82
C LEU A 5 -21.62 66.12 -10.83
N THR A 6 -21.97 66.47 -12.08
CA THR A 6 -22.19 65.47 -13.15
C THR A 6 -20.89 64.75 -13.54
N GLY A 7 -19.76 65.45 -13.57
CA GLY A 7 -18.45 64.85 -13.83
C GLY A 7 -18.01 63.88 -12.71
N ALA A 8 -18.22 64.24 -11.45
CA ALA A 8 -17.88 63.39 -10.31
C ALA A 8 -18.71 62.10 -10.28
N ILE A 9 -20.01 62.17 -10.60
CA ILE A 9 -20.90 60.99 -10.65
C ILE A 9 -20.49 60.04 -11.78
N ALA A 10 -20.15 60.56 -12.96
CA ALA A 10 -19.70 59.73 -14.07
C ALA A 10 -18.40 58.97 -13.76
N THR A 11 -17.44 59.61 -13.09
CA THR A 11 -16.19 58.97 -12.67
C THR A 11 -16.41 57.89 -11.62
N VAL A 12 -17.30 58.11 -10.65
CA VAL A 12 -17.63 57.09 -9.64
C VAL A 12 -18.31 55.88 -10.28
N ILE A 13 -19.21 56.07 -11.25
CA ILE A 13 -19.86 54.96 -11.96
C ILE A 13 -18.84 54.16 -12.77
N ILE A 14 -17.88 54.81 -13.45
CA ILE A 14 -16.83 54.12 -14.19
C ILE A 14 -15.92 53.32 -13.26
N ILE A 15 -15.55 53.87 -12.10
CA ILE A 15 -14.74 53.15 -11.09
C ILE A 15 -15.52 51.96 -10.52
N VAL A 16 -16.81 52.11 -10.24
CA VAL A 16 -17.65 51.00 -9.75
C VAL A 16 -17.82 49.93 -10.81
N VAL A 17 -18.05 50.30 -12.08
CA VAL A 17 -18.19 49.34 -13.20
C VAL A 17 -16.87 48.61 -13.47
N LEU A 18 -15.73 49.30 -13.41
CA LEU A 18 -14.40 48.68 -13.53
C LEU A 18 -14.08 47.80 -12.33
N ALA A 19 -14.43 48.22 -11.11
CA ALA A 19 -14.27 47.40 -9.91
C ALA A 19 -15.16 46.16 -9.93
N THR A 20 -16.42 46.26 -10.38
CA THR A 20 -17.30 45.09 -10.56
C THR A 20 -16.85 44.23 -11.73
N GLY A 21 -16.32 44.81 -12.81
CA GLY A 21 -15.75 44.06 -13.93
C GLY A 21 -14.50 43.28 -13.54
N PHE A 22 -13.68 43.83 -12.64
CA PHE A 22 -12.49 43.17 -12.09
C PHE A 22 -12.86 42.12 -11.02
N VAL A 23 -13.95 42.31 -10.28
CA VAL A 23 -14.47 41.35 -9.30
C VAL A 23 -15.22 40.18 -9.96
N VAL A 24 -15.71 40.32 -11.19
CA VAL A 24 -16.45 39.26 -11.91
C VAL A 24 -15.56 38.37 -12.80
N THR A 25 -14.24 38.60 -12.87
CA THR A 25 -13.30 37.69 -13.57
C THR A 25 -12.32 36.95 -12.68
N ASN A 26 -12.52 36.95 -11.36
CA ASN A 26 -12.03 35.82 -10.57
C ASN A 26 -13.15 34.79 -10.58
N PRO A 27 -13.07 33.72 -11.40
CA PRO A 27 -13.61 32.48 -10.88
C PRO A 27 -12.79 32.27 -9.61
N SER A 28 -13.41 32.53 -8.46
CA SER A 28 -13.12 31.72 -7.29
C SER A 28 -13.28 30.30 -7.80
N ALA A 29 -12.16 29.74 -8.25
CA ALA A 29 -12.04 28.34 -8.55
C ALA A 29 -12.30 27.72 -7.19
N GLU A 30 -13.56 27.34 -6.94
CA GLU A 30 -13.84 26.27 -6.01
C GLU A 30 -12.81 25.21 -6.38
N THR A 31 -11.90 24.94 -5.45
CA THR A 31 -10.86 23.91 -5.57
C THR A 31 -11.57 22.57 -5.51
N LYS A 32 -12.37 22.28 -6.54
CA LYS A 32 -13.00 20.99 -6.70
C LYS A 32 -11.86 20.01 -6.89
N ASN A 33 -11.72 19.08 -5.96
CA ASN A 33 -10.74 18.01 -6.05
C ASN A 33 -10.78 17.40 -7.45
N PRO A 34 -9.61 17.09 -8.04
CA PRO A 34 -9.55 16.50 -9.36
C PRO A 34 -10.29 15.16 -9.35
N ASP A 35 -10.83 14.79 -10.51
CA ASP A 35 -11.51 13.49 -10.65
C ASP A 35 -10.55 12.31 -10.43
N ALA A 36 -9.28 12.48 -10.84
CA ALA A 36 -8.20 11.54 -10.55
C ALA A 36 -6.87 12.27 -10.31
N TYR A 37 -6.01 11.64 -9.53
CA TYR A 37 -4.63 12.03 -9.30
C TYR A 37 -3.72 11.15 -10.16
N VAL A 38 -3.06 11.75 -11.14
CA VAL A 38 -2.13 11.10 -12.05
C VAL A 38 -0.73 11.59 -11.74
N GLY A 39 0.18 10.66 -11.45
CA GLY A 39 1.51 11.02 -11.00
C GLY A 39 2.59 10.04 -11.41
N ILE A 40 3.83 10.45 -11.13
CA ILE A 40 5.03 9.64 -11.30
C ILE A 40 5.82 9.76 -10.00
N THR A 41 6.36 8.64 -9.50
CA THR A 41 7.23 8.71 -8.32
C THR A 41 8.58 9.33 -8.66
N TYR A 42 9.19 10.02 -7.72
CA TYR A 42 10.58 10.43 -7.81
C TYR A 42 11.42 9.61 -6.83
N CYS A 43 12.28 8.75 -7.37
CA CYS A 43 13.14 7.86 -6.58
C CYS A 43 14.63 8.23 -6.62
N GLY A 44 15.00 9.30 -7.33
CA GLY A 44 16.37 9.81 -7.44
C GLY A 44 16.87 10.45 -6.15
N ASP A 45 18.12 10.87 -6.07
CA ASP A 45 18.81 11.23 -4.83
C ASP A 45 19.10 12.74 -4.67
N THR A 46 18.74 13.59 -5.64
CA THR A 46 18.95 15.05 -5.57
C THR A 46 17.66 15.87 -5.71
N VAL A 47 17.67 17.10 -5.19
CA VAL A 47 16.52 18.01 -5.33
C VAL A 47 16.43 18.53 -6.77
N GLU A 48 17.57 18.77 -7.42
CA GLU A 48 17.67 19.27 -8.79
C GLU A 48 17.01 18.31 -9.78
N ASP A 49 17.29 17.01 -9.66
CA ASP A 49 16.69 15.98 -10.52
C ASP A 49 15.19 15.82 -10.23
N GLY A 50 14.76 15.96 -8.97
CA GLY A 50 13.35 15.98 -8.61
C GLY A 50 12.59 17.12 -9.27
N LYS A 51 13.18 18.33 -9.28
CA LYS A 51 12.64 19.49 -10.00
C LYS A 51 12.61 19.27 -11.51
N ALA A 52 13.64 18.66 -12.08
CA ALA A 52 13.70 18.32 -13.49
C ALA A 52 12.58 17.34 -13.89
N LEU A 53 12.28 16.35 -13.05
CA LEU A 53 11.14 15.47 -13.26
C LEU A 53 9.82 16.25 -13.21
N ILE A 54 9.62 17.12 -12.22
CA ILE A 54 8.43 17.97 -12.11
C ILE A 54 8.24 18.80 -13.39
N ASP A 55 9.29 19.45 -13.87
CA ASP A 55 9.27 20.24 -15.11
C ASP A 55 8.90 19.41 -16.34
N LYS A 56 9.39 18.17 -16.40
CA LYS A 56 9.09 17.22 -17.48
C LYS A 56 7.61 16.82 -17.51
N VAL A 57 6.93 16.73 -16.36
CA VAL A 57 5.62 16.07 -16.24
C VAL A 57 4.45 17.00 -15.91
N LYS A 58 4.69 18.18 -15.32
CA LYS A 58 3.64 19.11 -14.84
C LYS A 58 2.58 19.53 -15.86
N GLY A 59 2.85 19.36 -17.16
CA GLY A 59 1.88 19.63 -18.23
C GLY A 59 0.85 18.52 -18.47
N TYR A 60 1.08 17.32 -17.95
CA TYR A 60 0.27 16.12 -18.18
C TYR A 60 0.16 15.19 -16.98
N THR A 61 0.47 15.68 -15.78
CA THR A 61 0.21 15.04 -14.50
C THR A 61 -0.23 16.10 -13.50
N ASN A 62 -0.82 15.69 -12.39
CA ASN A 62 -1.20 16.60 -11.29
C ASN A 62 -0.73 16.12 -9.92
N LEU A 63 -0.01 15.00 -9.81
CA LEU A 63 0.51 14.46 -8.56
C LEU A 63 2.02 14.22 -8.68
N PHE A 64 2.78 14.71 -7.70
CA PHE A 64 4.19 14.39 -7.49
C PHE A 64 4.33 13.55 -6.23
N VAL A 65 4.89 12.35 -6.37
CA VAL A 65 5.11 11.42 -5.24
C VAL A 65 6.61 11.34 -4.98
N LEU A 66 7.06 11.81 -3.82
CA LEU A 66 8.47 11.67 -3.43
C LEU A 66 8.68 10.29 -2.80
N ASN A 67 9.49 9.43 -3.42
CA ASN A 67 9.82 8.08 -2.94
C ASN A 67 11.33 7.82 -3.09
N SER A 68 12.13 8.60 -2.36
CA SER A 68 13.57 8.74 -2.57
C SER A 68 14.35 8.44 -1.29
N GLY A 69 15.07 7.32 -1.28
CA GLY A 69 15.73 6.71 -0.12
C GLY A 69 16.18 7.67 1.00
N LEU A 70 17.28 8.41 0.80
CA LEU A 70 17.78 9.33 1.82
C LEU A 70 17.13 10.71 1.76
N LEU A 71 16.75 11.20 0.57
CA LEU A 71 16.20 12.54 0.39
C LEU A 71 14.86 12.69 1.12
N GLN A 72 14.07 11.63 1.16
CA GLN A 72 12.79 11.61 1.87
C GLN A 72 12.94 11.71 3.41
N ARG A 73 14.17 11.60 3.95
CA ARG A 73 14.47 11.76 5.37
C ARG A 73 15.03 13.14 5.72
N ASP A 74 15.34 13.97 4.73
CA ASP A 74 15.75 15.35 4.94
C ASP A 74 14.56 16.29 4.72
N TYR A 75 13.95 16.75 5.81
CA TYR A 75 12.80 17.66 5.75
C TYR A 75 13.09 18.95 4.98
N THR A 76 14.34 19.40 4.88
CA THR A 76 14.68 20.57 4.06
C THR A 76 14.46 20.25 2.59
N SER A 77 15.01 19.13 2.13
CA SER A 77 14.84 18.65 0.76
C SER A 77 13.39 18.28 0.43
N VAL A 78 12.68 17.62 1.36
CA VAL A 78 11.25 17.31 1.22
C VAL A 78 10.44 18.60 1.07
N ASN A 79 10.70 19.60 1.92
CA ASN A 79 9.99 20.88 1.86
C ASN A 79 10.27 21.63 0.55
N GLU A 80 11.52 21.62 0.09
CA GLU A 80 11.91 22.30 -1.15
C GLU A 80 11.25 21.67 -2.38
N LEU A 81 11.21 20.33 -2.47
CA LEU A 81 10.51 19.63 -3.54
C LEU A 81 8.99 19.81 -3.46
N GLY A 82 8.41 19.77 -2.25
CA GLY A 82 6.99 20.01 -2.04
C GLY A 82 6.58 21.43 -2.44
N ASP A 83 7.34 22.45 -2.04
CA ASP A 83 7.14 23.85 -2.47
C ASP A 83 7.20 23.95 -4.01
N TYR A 84 8.19 23.30 -4.64
CA TYR A 84 8.35 23.35 -6.09
C TYR A 84 7.18 22.66 -6.82
N ALA A 85 6.75 21.48 -6.37
CA ALA A 85 5.63 20.74 -6.95
C ALA A 85 4.32 21.52 -6.81
N VAL A 86 4.05 22.07 -5.62
CA VAL A 86 2.84 22.86 -5.35
C VAL A 86 2.82 24.16 -6.17
N ASN A 87 3.96 24.85 -6.27
CA ASN A 87 4.09 26.02 -7.15
C ASN A 87 3.92 25.68 -8.64
N ALA A 88 4.22 24.45 -9.04
CA ALA A 88 3.94 23.93 -10.38
C ALA A 88 2.46 23.52 -10.58
N GLY A 89 1.60 23.69 -9.57
CA GLY A 89 0.17 23.37 -9.60
C GLY A 89 -0.16 21.90 -9.31
N MET A 90 0.82 21.12 -8.83
CA MET A 90 0.67 19.71 -8.52
C MET A 90 0.28 19.49 -7.05
N TYR A 91 -0.28 18.32 -6.78
CA TYR A 91 -0.44 17.76 -5.45
C TYR A 91 0.84 17.05 -5.04
N PHE A 92 1.12 17.00 -3.73
CA PHE A 92 2.33 16.43 -3.17
C PHE A 92 2.02 15.30 -2.18
N LEU A 93 2.72 14.18 -2.35
CA LEU A 93 2.68 13.04 -1.44
C LEU A 93 4.10 12.53 -1.15
N PRO A 94 4.67 12.82 0.02
CA PRO A 94 5.95 12.27 0.44
C PRO A 94 5.82 10.88 1.07
N TYR A 95 6.76 9.99 0.70
CA TYR A 95 6.96 8.67 1.29
C TYR A 95 8.02 8.72 2.38
N PHE A 96 7.72 8.17 3.56
CA PHE A 96 8.66 8.18 4.69
C PHE A 96 9.15 6.78 5.11
N GLY A 97 8.93 5.75 4.28
CA GLY A 97 9.27 4.38 4.70
C GLY A 97 8.34 3.87 5.79
N ALA A 98 8.82 2.91 6.58
CA ALA A 98 8.17 2.46 7.82
C ALA A 98 8.60 3.29 9.04
N TYR A 99 9.04 4.53 8.83
CA TYR A 99 9.64 5.35 9.86
C TYR A 99 8.65 6.36 10.46
N VAL A 100 8.39 6.25 11.77
CA VAL A 100 7.65 7.25 12.55
C VAL A 100 8.52 7.77 13.67
N GLN A 101 8.56 9.09 13.83
CA GLN A 101 9.29 9.78 14.88
C GLN A 101 8.40 10.82 15.55
N ALA A 102 8.74 11.22 16.78
CA ALA A 102 8.08 12.33 17.47
C ALA A 102 8.11 13.66 16.68
N THR A 103 9.07 13.84 15.77
CA THR A 103 9.18 15.02 14.92
C THR A 103 8.16 15.06 13.77
N PHE A 104 7.45 13.96 13.50
CA PHE A 104 6.47 13.90 12.42
C PHE A 104 5.27 14.79 12.69
N GLU A 105 4.72 14.78 13.90
CA GLU A 105 3.49 15.53 14.20
C GLU A 105 3.68 17.05 13.97
N PRO A 106 4.74 17.71 14.49
CA PRO A 106 5.01 19.11 14.16
C PRO A 106 5.22 19.34 12.65
N TRP A 107 5.94 18.43 11.97
CA TRP A 107 6.18 18.57 10.54
C TRP A 107 4.89 18.43 9.71
N LEU A 108 3.96 17.55 10.11
CA LEU A 108 2.67 17.35 9.44
C LEU A 108 1.77 18.58 9.57
N GLU A 109 1.74 19.20 10.74
CA GLU A 109 1.01 20.46 10.94
C GLU A 109 1.61 21.59 10.10
N ASP A 110 2.93 21.70 10.06
CA ASP A 110 3.62 22.65 9.18
C ASP A 110 3.34 22.37 7.70
N ALA A 111 3.34 21.11 7.26
CA ALA A 111 3.07 20.70 5.89
C ALA A 111 1.63 21.05 5.47
N LYS A 112 0.64 20.80 6.32
CA LYS A 112 -0.75 21.24 6.10
C LYS A 112 -0.84 22.75 5.95
N ALA A 113 -0.23 23.50 6.86
CA ALA A 113 -0.27 24.96 6.83
C ALA A 113 0.42 25.51 5.58
N ARG A 114 1.51 24.87 5.15
CA ARG A 114 2.34 25.26 4.01
C ARG A 114 1.68 24.98 2.66
N TRP A 115 1.09 23.81 2.48
CA TRP A 115 0.60 23.35 1.17
C TRP A 115 -0.92 23.20 1.08
N GLY A 116 -1.65 23.31 2.19
CA GLY A 116 -3.11 23.22 2.26
C GLY A 116 -3.64 21.96 1.56
N ASP A 117 -4.68 22.13 0.75
CA ASP A 117 -5.30 21.04 -0.01
C ASP A 117 -4.35 20.35 -1.01
N ARG A 118 -3.19 20.94 -1.32
CA ARG A 118 -2.19 20.33 -2.21
C ARG A 118 -1.33 19.29 -1.50
N PHE A 119 -1.31 19.26 -0.17
CA PHE A 119 -0.71 18.16 0.59
C PHE A 119 -1.73 17.04 0.75
N LEU A 120 -1.46 15.89 0.12
CA LEU A 120 -2.40 14.77 0.16
C LEU A 120 -2.34 13.99 1.47
N GLY A 121 -1.19 14.00 2.16
CA GLY A 121 -0.95 13.22 3.35
C GLY A 121 0.43 12.60 3.34
N VAL A 122 0.57 11.40 3.91
CA VAL A 122 1.83 10.67 4.00
C VAL A 122 1.68 9.31 3.37
N TYR A 123 2.65 8.93 2.54
CA TYR A 123 2.85 7.54 2.15
C TYR A 123 3.76 6.86 3.18
N TYR A 124 3.23 5.85 3.87
CA TYR A 124 3.85 5.18 5.01
C TYR A 124 3.72 3.66 4.89
N GLY A 125 4.84 2.96 5.05
CA GLY A 125 4.88 1.51 4.91
C GLY A 125 4.78 1.08 3.45
N ASP A 126 5.69 0.22 3.03
CA ASP A 126 5.67 -0.44 1.72
C ASP A 126 5.32 -1.90 1.97
N GLU A 127 4.22 -2.35 1.37
CA GLU A 127 3.68 -3.72 1.43
C GLU A 127 3.46 -4.28 2.85
N PRO A 128 2.79 -3.57 3.77
CA PRO A 128 2.67 -4.02 5.15
C PRO A 128 1.98 -5.38 5.27
N ALA A 129 0.88 -5.62 4.54
CA ALA A 129 0.21 -6.91 4.53
C ALA A 129 0.89 -7.91 3.59
N GLY A 130 1.31 -7.52 2.39
CA GLY A 130 1.99 -8.39 1.42
C GLY A 130 3.25 -9.05 1.98
N LYS A 131 4.04 -8.31 2.76
CA LYS A 131 5.24 -8.86 3.45
C LYS A 131 4.92 -10.00 4.40
N MET A 132 3.69 -10.11 4.89
CA MET A 132 3.24 -11.28 5.63
C MET A 132 3.37 -12.54 4.79
N LEU A 133 3.21 -12.48 3.48
CA LEU A 133 3.29 -13.65 2.61
C LEU A 133 4.74 -14.08 2.34
N ASP A 134 5.69 -13.15 2.19
CA ASP A 134 7.00 -13.48 1.59
C ASP A 134 8.22 -12.67 2.05
N ASP A 135 8.11 -11.85 3.11
CA ASP A 135 9.28 -11.20 3.70
C ASP A 135 9.43 -11.46 5.20
N TYR A 136 10.48 -10.90 5.78
CA TYR A 136 10.69 -10.90 7.23
C TYR A 136 9.77 -9.89 7.91
N VAL A 137 9.12 -10.33 8.99
CA VAL A 137 8.27 -9.49 9.82
C VAL A 137 8.59 -9.77 11.28
N GLU A 138 8.85 -8.72 12.05
CA GLU A 138 9.13 -8.80 13.48
C GLU A 138 7.95 -8.29 14.31
N TYR A 139 7.70 -8.96 15.43
CA TYR A 139 6.69 -8.62 16.43
C TYR A 139 7.32 -8.62 17.81
N ASN A 140 6.82 -7.73 18.67
CA ASN A 140 7.10 -7.80 20.10
C ASN A 140 5.83 -8.29 20.80
N ASP A 141 5.91 -9.42 21.49
CA ASP A 141 4.78 -9.95 22.24
C ASP A 141 4.58 -9.14 23.53
N ALA A 142 3.48 -8.40 23.62
CA ALA A 142 3.23 -7.52 24.75
C ALA A 142 3.00 -8.28 26.08
N VAL A 143 2.67 -9.59 26.02
CA VAL A 143 2.38 -10.40 27.20
C VAL A 143 3.66 -11.07 27.74
N THR A 144 4.45 -11.68 26.85
CA THR A 144 5.67 -12.41 27.26
C THR A 144 6.93 -11.55 27.21
N GLY A 145 6.91 -10.48 26.41
CA GLY A 145 8.09 -9.71 26.03
C GLY A 145 8.92 -10.38 24.94
N ASP A 146 8.50 -11.52 24.39
CA ASP A 146 9.29 -12.24 23.39
C ASP A 146 9.35 -11.46 22.08
N VAL A 147 10.48 -11.58 21.36
CA VAL A 147 10.60 -11.09 19.98
C VAL A 147 10.28 -12.24 19.05
N ILE A 148 9.32 -12.05 18.15
CA ILE A 148 8.88 -13.07 17.19
C ILE A 148 9.18 -12.58 15.78
N THR A 149 9.98 -13.34 15.04
CA THR A 149 10.33 -13.05 13.65
C THR A 149 9.71 -14.11 12.74
N LYS A 150 8.74 -13.70 11.93
CA LYS A 150 8.30 -14.46 10.76
C LYS A 150 9.34 -14.31 9.66
N THR A 151 9.81 -15.41 9.08
CA THR A 151 10.77 -15.38 7.98
C THR A 151 10.08 -15.37 6.61
N ARG A 152 10.82 -15.01 5.56
CA ARG A 152 10.32 -15.11 4.17
C ARG A 152 9.92 -16.53 3.72
N TYR A 153 10.34 -17.56 4.45
CA TYR A 153 10.05 -18.96 4.14
C TYR A 153 8.84 -19.51 4.92
N GLY A 154 8.27 -18.70 5.82
CA GLY A 154 7.12 -19.08 6.65
C GLY A 154 7.47 -19.66 8.01
N ASP A 155 8.76 -19.79 8.32
CA ASP A 155 9.21 -20.20 9.65
C ASP A 155 8.98 -19.09 10.67
N LEU A 156 8.81 -19.47 11.93
CA LEU A 156 8.73 -18.54 13.06
C LEU A 156 9.95 -18.73 13.96
N PHE A 157 10.70 -17.65 14.18
CA PHE A 157 11.78 -17.58 15.14
C PHE A 157 11.33 -16.78 16.36
N ILE A 158 11.50 -17.32 17.56
CA ILE A 158 11.14 -16.66 18.81
C ILE A 158 12.38 -16.51 19.66
N GLU A 159 12.68 -15.29 20.10
CA GLU A 159 13.67 -15.02 21.13
C GLU A 159 12.95 -14.65 22.43
N GLN A 160 13.10 -15.51 23.45
CA GLN A 160 12.55 -15.29 24.77
C GLN A 160 13.43 -14.35 25.59
N GLN A 161 12.83 -13.70 26.59
CA GLN A 161 13.54 -12.77 27.50
C GLN A 161 14.75 -13.38 28.24
N ASP A 162 14.78 -14.71 28.42
CA ASP A 162 15.91 -15.41 29.03
C ASP A 162 17.03 -15.79 28.03
N GLY A 163 16.91 -15.37 26.76
CA GLY A 163 17.82 -15.67 25.66
C GLY A 163 17.55 -17.03 24.98
N THR A 164 16.54 -17.78 25.41
CA THR A 164 16.12 -19.01 24.72
C THR A 164 15.57 -18.66 23.33
N GLN A 165 16.04 -19.36 22.31
CA GLN A 165 15.57 -19.20 20.93
C GLN A 165 14.83 -20.46 20.47
N ILE A 166 13.70 -20.27 19.80
CA ILE A 166 12.85 -21.37 19.29
C ILE A 166 12.57 -21.11 17.82
N ASN A 167 12.97 -22.03 16.94
CA ASN A 167 12.67 -21.98 15.51
C ASN A 167 11.61 -23.03 15.17
N TYR A 168 10.45 -22.59 14.70
CA TYR A 168 9.36 -23.43 14.22
C TYR A 168 9.39 -23.48 12.69
N GLU A 169 9.73 -24.64 12.14
CA GLU A 169 9.50 -24.90 10.71
C GLU A 169 8.00 -25.07 10.43
N ILE A 170 7.57 -24.73 9.22
CA ILE A 170 6.17 -24.82 8.82
C ILE A 170 5.66 -26.28 8.82
N GLU A 171 4.92 -26.64 9.87
CA GLU A 171 4.48 -28.02 10.20
C GLU A 171 5.65 -29.03 10.30
N GLY A 172 6.84 -28.53 10.62
CA GLY A 172 8.07 -29.32 10.65
C GLY A 172 8.60 -29.54 12.07
N PRO A 173 9.89 -29.93 12.16
CA PRO A 173 10.63 -29.95 13.41
C PRO A 173 10.68 -28.58 14.09
N ILE A 174 10.88 -28.60 15.41
CA ILE A 174 11.12 -27.39 16.21
C ILE A 174 12.54 -27.47 16.75
N HIS A 175 13.33 -26.45 16.49
CA HIS A 175 14.70 -26.33 17.00
C HIS A 175 14.69 -25.42 18.23
N LEU A 176 15.18 -25.94 19.35
CA LEU A 176 15.30 -25.22 20.61
C LEU A 176 16.78 -24.96 20.89
N TYR A 177 17.12 -23.68 21.06
CA TYR A 177 18.44 -23.23 21.46
C TYR A 177 18.36 -22.54 22.81
N GLN A 178 19.13 -22.99 23.80
CA GLN A 178 19.23 -22.33 25.10
C GLN A 178 20.63 -21.75 25.29
N PRO A 179 20.73 -20.52 25.84
CA PRO A 179 22.01 -19.86 26.03
C PRO A 179 22.89 -20.69 26.96
N SER A 180 24.16 -20.84 26.58
CA SER A 180 25.19 -21.45 27.40
C SER A 180 26.07 -20.35 28.05
N ASN A 181 26.92 -20.75 29.00
CA ASN A 181 27.80 -19.80 29.69
C ASN A 181 29.08 -19.54 28.89
N GLY A 182 29.37 -18.27 28.59
CA GLY A 182 30.64 -17.84 27.99
C GLY A 182 30.74 -18.17 26.50
N ASP A 183 31.88 -18.71 26.06
CA ASP A 183 32.19 -18.99 24.65
C ASP A 183 31.67 -20.35 24.15
N GLN A 184 30.83 -21.05 24.93
CA GLN A 184 30.27 -22.34 24.54
C GLN A 184 29.18 -22.15 23.47
N PRO A 185 28.97 -23.12 22.56
CA PRO A 185 27.78 -23.10 21.72
C PRO A 185 26.51 -23.21 22.58
N ASN A 186 25.38 -22.74 22.06
CA ASN A 186 24.08 -22.92 22.72
C ASN A 186 23.77 -24.42 22.91
N TYR A 187 23.07 -24.75 23.98
CA TYR A 187 22.46 -26.06 24.12
C TYR A 187 21.36 -26.19 23.07
N GLU A 188 21.27 -27.33 22.41
CA GLU A 188 20.45 -27.52 21.22
C GLU A 188 19.73 -28.86 21.24
N ALA A 189 18.42 -28.81 21.00
CA ALA A 189 17.59 -29.99 20.77
C ALA A 189 16.60 -29.74 19.64
N ILE A 190 16.31 -30.80 18.88
CA ILE A 190 15.34 -30.81 17.80
C ILE A 190 14.20 -31.72 18.22
N TYR A 191 12.95 -31.23 18.14
CA TYR A 191 11.74 -31.98 18.45
C TYR A 191 10.94 -32.22 17.17
N TYR A 192 10.49 -33.45 16.95
CA TYR A 192 9.80 -33.86 15.74
C TYR A 192 8.29 -34.04 15.99
N PRO A 193 7.43 -33.83 14.98
CA PRO A 193 5.98 -34.00 15.11
C PRO A 193 5.55 -35.41 15.54
N ASP A 194 6.33 -36.44 15.23
CA ASP A 194 6.07 -37.84 15.63
C ASP A 194 6.41 -38.14 17.10
N GLY A 195 6.86 -37.13 17.85
CA GLY A 195 7.26 -37.24 19.25
C GLY A 195 8.72 -37.61 19.45
N ALA A 196 9.49 -37.88 18.38
CA ALA A 196 10.93 -38.08 18.50
C ALA A 196 11.65 -36.77 18.88
N SER A 197 12.83 -36.91 19.47
CA SER A 197 13.72 -35.79 19.77
C SER A 197 15.17 -36.15 19.52
N ASN A 198 15.95 -35.20 19.01
CA ASN A 198 17.40 -35.32 18.85
C ASN A 198 18.10 -34.24 19.68
N VAL A 199 18.88 -34.64 20.67
CA VAL A 199 19.70 -33.72 21.47
C VAL A 199 21.05 -33.55 20.76
N VAL A 200 21.28 -32.36 20.21
CA VAL A 200 22.52 -32.03 19.48
C VAL A 200 23.59 -31.60 20.48
N ASN A 201 23.28 -30.64 21.35
CA ASN A 201 24.17 -30.16 22.42
C ASN A 201 23.42 -30.21 23.77
N PRO A 202 23.76 -31.13 24.68
CA PRO A 202 22.96 -31.37 25.89
C PRO A 202 23.06 -30.23 26.92
N ALA A 203 21.92 -29.80 27.44
CA ALA A 203 21.85 -28.88 28.58
C ALA A 203 22.14 -29.62 29.91
N PRO A 204 23.03 -29.11 30.80
CA PRO A 204 23.43 -29.79 32.04
C PRO A 204 22.27 -30.14 32.99
N SER A 205 21.21 -29.32 33.00
CA SER A 205 20.03 -29.49 33.85
C SER A 205 18.80 -30.00 33.08
N GLY A 206 19.00 -30.47 31.84
CA GLY A 206 17.90 -30.70 30.90
C GLY A 206 17.37 -29.41 30.26
N PHE A 207 16.57 -29.58 29.22
CA PHE A 207 15.96 -28.45 28.51
C PHE A 207 14.69 -27.96 29.21
N LYS A 208 14.41 -26.66 29.11
CA LYS A 208 13.18 -26.01 29.64
C LYS A 208 11.90 -26.66 29.10
N TYR A 209 11.92 -27.01 27.82
CA TYR A 209 10.88 -27.80 27.16
C TYR A 209 11.46 -29.15 26.78
N SER A 210 10.65 -30.19 26.93
CA SER A 210 11.07 -31.60 26.81
C SER A 210 10.32 -32.38 25.74
N SER A 211 9.36 -31.76 25.05
CA SER A 211 8.59 -32.41 23.98
C SER A 211 8.13 -31.42 22.92
N TYR A 212 7.83 -31.96 21.73
CA TYR A 212 7.19 -31.23 20.64
C TYR A 212 5.87 -30.57 21.08
N GLN A 213 5.05 -31.29 21.86
CA GLN A 213 3.77 -30.79 22.33
C GLN A 213 3.92 -29.57 23.26
N GLN A 214 4.88 -29.58 24.18
CA GLN A 214 5.13 -28.43 25.06
C GLN A 214 5.55 -27.18 24.27
N LEU A 215 6.33 -27.35 23.21
CA LEU A 215 6.73 -26.24 22.33
C LEU A 215 5.54 -25.76 21.47
N GLN A 216 4.71 -26.67 20.95
CA GLN A 216 3.49 -26.28 20.22
C GLN A 216 2.48 -25.53 21.10
N GLU A 217 2.38 -25.85 22.39
CA GLU A 217 1.51 -25.16 23.33
C GLU A 217 1.87 -23.67 23.50
N ILE A 218 3.13 -23.30 23.28
CA ILE A 218 3.61 -21.91 23.35
C ILE A 218 3.87 -21.27 21.99
N LYS A 219 3.64 -22.00 20.89
CA LYS A 219 3.79 -21.45 19.54
C LYS A 219 2.78 -20.30 19.33
N PRO A 220 3.22 -19.10 18.91
CA PRO A 220 2.33 -18.00 18.53
C PRO A 220 1.70 -18.28 17.16
N PHE A 221 0.71 -17.49 16.78
CA PHE A 221 -0.01 -17.64 15.50
C PHE A 221 -0.68 -19.02 15.37
N LYS A 222 -1.47 -19.42 16.37
CA LYS A 222 -2.19 -20.70 16.38
C LYS A 222 -3.39 -20.73 15.43
N THR A 223 -3.94 -19.56 15.13
CA THR A 223 -5.12 -19.42 14.28
C THR A 223 -4.97 -18.25 13.31
N PHE A 224 -5.77 -18.26 12.24
CA PHE A 224 -5.82 -17.14 11.30
C PHE A 224 -6.27 -15.84 11.97
N GLU A 225 -7.17 -15.91 12.95
CA GLU A 225 -7.63 -14.76 13.72
C GLU A 225 -6.51 -14.19 14.60
N GLU A 226 -5.69 -15.04 15.23
CA GLU A 226 -4.52 -14.57 15.98
C GLU A 226 -3.50 -13.90 15.05
N ALA A 227 -3.26 -14.47 13.87
CA ALA A 227 -2.35 -13.88 12.89
C ALA A 227 -2.83 -12.51 12.40
N TYR A 228 -4.12 -12.42 12.10
CA TYR A 228 -4.80 -11.17 11.80
C TYR A 228 -4.62 -10.15 12.92
N GLN A 229 -4.94 -10.51 14.17
CA GLN A 229 -4.89 -9.55 15.27
C GLN A 229 -3.46 -9.05 15.52
N ARG A 230 -2.46 -9.93 15.47
CA ARG A 230 -1.05 -9.53 15.58
C ARG A 230 -0.62 -8.60 14.46
N PHE A 231 -1.09 -8.81 13.24
CA PHE A 231 -0.85 -7.90 12.11
C PHE A 231 -1.47 -6.52 12.39
N ILE A 232 -2.73 -6.47 12.82
CA ILE A 232 -3.41 -5.20 13.16
C ILE A 232 -2.67 -4.47 14.28
N ASP A 233 -2.39 -5.15 15.40
CA ASP A 233 -1.74 -4.55 16.57
C ASP A 233 -0.36 -3.96 16.23
N ARG A 234 0.38 -4.59 15.30
CA ARG A 234 1.69 -4.12 14.82
C ARG A 234 1.59 -2.76 14.14
N ASP A 235 0.63 -2.59 13.23
CA ASP A 235 0.57 -1.44 12.33
C ASP A 235 -0.34 -0.32 12.86
N GLU A 236 -1.41 -0.66 13.59
CA GLU A 236 -2.46 0.28 13.99
C GLU A 236 -1.91 1.45 14.81
N THR A 237 -0.87 1.24 15.60
CA THR A 237 -0.30 2.28 16.47
C THR A 237 0.33 3.39 15.64
N ASN A 238 1.19 3.04 14.68
CA ASN A 238 1.87 4.02 13.83
C ASN A 238 0.91 4.64 12.82
N VAL A 239 0.04 3.82 12.21
CA VAL A 239 -0.97 4.29 11.26
C VAL A 239 -1.97 5.21 11.96
N GLY A 240 -2.42 4.85 13.17
CA GLY A 240 -3.29 5.66 14.02
C GLY A 240 -2.67 6.99 14.45
N PHE A 241 -1.40 6.98 14.84
CA PHE A 241 -0.65 8.19 15.15
C PHE A 241 -0.63 9.16 13.95
N LEU A 242 -0.28 8.67 12.76
CA LEU A 242 -0.24 9.48 11.55
C LEU A 242 -1.64 9.96 11.12
N ASN A 243 -2.65 9.10 11.23
CA ASN A 243 -4.06 9.41 10.89
C ASN A 243 -4.65 10.55 11.73
N SER A 244 -4.11 10.81 12.92
CA SER A 244 -4.54 11.95 13.74
C SER A 244 -4.24 13.29 13.05
N SER A 245 -3.25 13.30 12.16
CA SER A 245 -2.71 14.51 11.55
C SER A 245 -2.57 14.43 10.04
N ALA A 246 -2.83 13.33 9.33
CA ALA A 246 -2.79 13.33 7.87
C ALA A 246 -3.56 12.15 7.31
N GLN A 247 -3.86 12.19 6.00
CA GLN A 247 -4.24 10.95 5.35
C GLN A 247 -3.03 10.02 5.23
N VAL A 248 -3.20 8.74 5.50
CA VAL A 248 -2.14 7.73 5.41
C VAL A 248 -2.36 6.82 4.21
N TYR A 249 -1.35 6.77 3.35
CA TYR A 249 -1.30 5.99 2.12
C TYR A 249 -0.33 4.83 2.28
N THR A 250 -0.61 3.70 1.64
CA THR A 250 0.35 2.61 1.41
C THR A 250 0.15 2.00 0.03
N SER A 251 1.02 1.08 -0.35
CA SER A 251 0.86 0.24 -1.53
C SER A 251 1.25 -1.19 -1.22
N ASP A 252 0.58 -2.13 -1.86
CA ASP A 252 0.81 -3.56 -1.65
C ASP A 252 0.67 -4.36 -2.96
N TYR A 253 1.19 -5.58 -3.01
CA TYR A 253 0.90 -6.53 -4.10
C TYR A 253 -0.34 -7.37 -3.83
N ASP A 254 -0.73 -7.50 -2.56
CA ASP A 254 -1.84 -8.36 -2.16
C ASP A 254 -2.43 -7.95 -0.81
N LEU A 255 -3.43 -8.68 -0.33
CA LEU A 255 -3.95 -8.55 1.04
C LEU A 255 -4.44 -7.14 1.43
N TYR A 256 -4.78 -6.31 0.44
CA TYR A 256 -5.27 -4.94 0.60
C TYR A 256 -6.40 -4.75 1.61
N TRP A 257 -7.24 -5.78 1.76
CA TRP A 257 -8.32 -5.80 2.73
C TRP A 257 -7.80 -5.52 4.14
N TYR A 258 -6.68 -6.16 4.49
CA TYR A 258 -6.07 -6.08 5.81
C TYR A 258 -5.34 -4.76 6.01
N ASP A 259 -4.73 -4.18 4.96
CA ASP A 259 -4.17 -2.83 5.04
C ASP A 259 -5.24 -1.80 5.47
N TYR A 260 -6.41 -1.83 4.83
CA TYR A 260 -7.49 -0.93 5.25
C TYR A 260 -7.96 -1.21 6.68
N GLN A 261 -8.01 -2.49 7.10
CA GLN A 261 -8.34 -2.85 8.48
C GLN A 261 -7.28 -2.37 9.49
N ALA A 262 -6.00 -2.30 9.10
CA ALA A 262 -4.92 -1.73 9.91
C ALA A 262 -4.99 -0.19 10.02
N GLY A 263 -5.92 0.45 9.31
CA GLY A 263 -6.25 1.87 9.46
C GLY A 263 -5.79 2.76 8.30
N TYR A 264 -5.17 2.20 7.25
CA TYR A 264 -4.79 2.98 6.07
C TYR A 264 -6.00 3.67 5.44
N ASN A 265 -5.83 4.90 4.94
CA ASN A 265 -6.93 5.64 4.31
C ASN A 265 -7.05 5.35 2.82
N VAL A 266 -5.92 5.15 2.16
CA VAL A 266 -5.82 4.86 0.73
C VAL A 266 -4.76 3.78 0.52
N VAL A 267 -5.12 2.74 -0.19
CA VAL A 267 -4.20 1.68 -0.59
C VAL A 267 -4.06 1.68 -2.11
N TRP A 268 -2.83 1.55 -2.60
CA TRP A 268 -2.53 1.40 -4.02
C TRP A 268 -2.13 -0.04 -4.34
N ALA A 269 -2.80 -0.67 -5.31
CA ALA A 269 -2.33 -1.93 -5.84
C ALA A 269 -1.04 -1.72 -6.65
N GLN A 270 0.00 -2.45 -6.31
CA GLN A 270 1.27 -2.49 -7.02
C GLN A 270 1.16 -3.37 -8.26
N ILE A 271 0.75 -2.79 -9.38
CA ILE A 271 0.56 -3.53 -10.63
C ILE A 271 1.92 -3.91 -11.21
N GLY A 272 2.33 -5.17 -11.02
CA GLY A 272 3.63 -5.70 -11.46
C GLY A 272 3.77 -7.22 -11.34
N TRP A 273 5.02 -7.70 -11.37
CA TRP A 273 5.50 -9.08 -11.15
C TRP A 273 4.81 -10.19 -11.95
N ASN A 274 4.29 -9.87 -13.14
CA ASN A 274 3.48 -10.79 -13.95
C ASN A 274 2.28 -11.38 -13.21
N LEU A 275 1.81 -10.71 -12.15
CA LEU A 275 0.55 -11.03 -11.49
C LEU A 275 -0.62 -10.62 -12.40
N SER A 276 -1.76 -11.28 -12.23
CA SER A 276 -2.96 -10.97 -13.00
C SER A 276 -3.45 -9.55 -12.67
N TYR A 277 -3.40 -8.65 -13.66
CA TYR A 277 -3.94 -7.29 -13.53
C TYR A 277 -5.40 -7.28 -13.07
N THR A 278 -6.22 -8.15 -13.67
CA THR A 278 -7.64 -8.24 -13.34
C THR A 278 -7.88 -8.70 -11.91
N GLN A 279 -7.07 -9.64 -11.42
CA GLN A 279 -7.13 -10.12 -10.05
C GLN A 279 -6.82 -9.00 -9.05
N GLN A 280 -5.71 -8.29 -9.27
CA GLN A 280 -5.31 -7.19 -8.40
C GLN A 280 -6.37 -6.09 -8.34
N ILE A 281 -6.94 -5.70 -9.50
CA ILE A 281 -8.06 -4.74 -9.55
C ILE A 281 -9.28 -5.26 -8.77
N ALA A 282 -9.64 -6.53 -8.93
CA ALA A 282 -10.76 -7.13 -8.21
C ALA A 282 -10.54 -7.13 -6.69
N GLN A 283 -9.33 -7.46 -6.22
CA GLN A 283 -8.98 -7.46 -4.81
C GLN A 283 -8.97 -6.04 -4.21
N ILE A 284 -8.27 -5.07 -4.83
CA ILE A 284 -8.15 -3.72 -4.27
C ILE A 284 -9.47 -2.95 -4.31
N ARG A 285 -10.22 -3.05 -5.42
CA ARG A 285 -11.52 -2.37 -5.54
C ARG A 285 -12.53 -3.00 -4.58
N GLY A 286 -12.56 -4.34 -4.50
CA GLY A 286 -13.39 -5.05 -3.53
C GLY A 286 -13.10 -4.63 -2.09
N ALA A 287 -11.82 -4.61 -1.70
CA ALA A 287 -11.40 -4.15 -0.37
C ALA A 287 -11.82 -2.71 -0.08
N ALA A 288 -11.54 -1.79 -1.00
CA ALA A 288 -11.82 -0.37 -0.82
C ALA A 288 -13.33 -0.08 -0.78
N ASP A 289 -14.11 -0.64 -1.72
CA ASP A 289 -15.55 -0.43 -1.78
C ASP A 289 -16.27 -0.97 -0.53
N MET A 290 -15.87 -2.16 -0.05
CA MET A 290 -16.48 -2.79 1.13
C MET A 290 -16.15 -2.04 2.42
N GLN A 291 -15.09 -1.25 2.43
CA GLN A 291 -14.65 -0.45 3.57
C GLN A 291 -14.94 1.06 3.38
N GLY A 292 -15.58 1.45 2.27
CA GLY A 292 -15.93 2.83 1.95
C GLY A 292 -14.72 3.75 1.78
N LYS A 293 -13.62 3.24 1.21
CA LYS A 293 -12.34 3.94 1.07
C LYS A 293 -12.02 4.26 -0.39
N ASP A 294 -11.14 5.24 -0.58
CA ASP A 294 -10.54 5.54 -1.88
C ASP A 294 -9.37 4.60 -2.14
N TRP A 295 -9.11 4.26 -3.40
CA TRP A 295 -8.00 3.39 -3.80
C TRP A 295 -7.30 3.88 -5.07
N GLY A 296 -6.16 3.26 -5.37
CA GLY A 296 -5.39 3.56 -6.57
C GLY A 296 -4.54 2.40 -7.07
N VAL A 297 -3.70 2.71 -8.04
CA VAL A 297 -2.67 1.81 -8.56
C VAL A 297 -1.32 2.53 -8.60
N ILE A 298 -0.26 1.78 -8.33
CA ILE A 298 1.11 2.13 -8.69
C ILE A 298 1.63 1.07 -9.67
N ILE A 299 1.83 1.46 -10.92
CA ILE A 299 2.35 0.57 -11.97
C ILE A 299 3.86 0.47 -11.78
N THR A 300 4.33 -0.75 -11.53
CA THR A 300 5.70 -1.03 -11.11
C THR A 300 6.31 -2.16 -11.92
N TRP A 301 7.39 -2.75 -11.42
CA TRP A 301 8.20 -3.74 -12.12
C TRP A 301 7.39 -4.93 -12.61
N LYS A 302 7.50 -5.24 -13.90
CA LYS A 302 7.08 -6.49 -14.53
C LYS A 302 8.26 -7.44 -14.76
N TYR A 303 9.43 -6.90 -15.05
CA TYR A 303 10.64 -7.63 -15.37
C TYR A 303 11.71 -7.42 -14.30
N GLN A 304 12.65 -8.36 -14.20
CA GLN A 304 13.82 -8.26 -13.31
C GLN A 304 15.03 -7.58 -13.99
N THR A 305 14.85 -7.06 -15.20
CA THR A 305 15.88 -6.37 -15.97
C THR A 305 15.33 -5.05 -16.51
N PRO A 306 16.19 -4.02 -16.70
CA PRO A 306 15.76 -2.74 -17.26
C PRO A 306 14.99 -2.89 -18.58
N PRO A 307 13.94 -2.08 -18.82
CA PRO A 307 13.49 -0.95 -18.00
C PRO A 307 12.56 -1.35 -16.84
N TYR A 308 12.50 -2.63 -16.45
CA TYR A 308 11.66 -3.21 -15.39
C TYR A 308 10.15 -3.08 -15.62
N LEU A 309 9.65 -1.95 -16.08
CA LEU A 309 8.27 -1.68 -16.46
C LEU A 309 7.86 -2.46 -17.71
N ASP A 310 6.55 -2.58 -17.88
CA ASP A 310 5.96 -3.05 -19.12
C ASP A 310 6.21 -2.09 -20.29
N ASP A 311 5.84 -2.50 -21.50
CA ASP A 311 5.86 -1.58 -22.64
C ASP A 311 4.85 -0.43 -22.48
N ALA A 312 5.09 0.67 -23.19
CA ALA A 312 4.27 1.88 -23.09
C ALA A 312 2.79 1.68 -23.42
N ALA A 313 2.45 0.76 -24.33
CA ALA A 313 1.06 0.51 -24.69
C ALA A 313 0.33 -0.23 -23.57
N GLU A 314 1.01 -1.17 -22.92
CA GLU A 314 0.46 -1.89 -21.78
C GLU A 314 0.37 -0.99 -20.53
N VAL A 315 1.37 -0.14 -20.26
CA VAL A 315 1.27 0.89 -19.20
C VAL A 315 0.08 1.83 -19.43
N TYR A 316 -0.16 2.28 -20.67
CA TYR A 316 -1.35 3.06 -21.01
C TYR A 316 -2.65 2.30 -20.72
N SER A 317 -2.72 1.03 -21.14
CA SER A 317 -3.88 0.15 -20.91
C SER A 317 -4.18 -0.03 -19.42
N GLN A 318 -3.15 -0.27 -18.61
CA GLN A 318 -3.24 -0.44 -17.16
C GLN A 318 -3.74 0.83 -16.46
N MET A 319 -3.22 2.01 -16.83
CA MET A 319 -3.72 3.30 -16.30
C MET A 319 -5.19 3.53 -16.66
N ARG A 320 -5.54 3.32 -17.95
CA ARG A 320 -6.90 3.50 -18.45
C ARG A 320 -7.88 2.54 -17.76
N ASN A 321 -7.56 1.25 -17.68
CA ASN A 321 -8.45 0.26 -17.06
C ASN A 321 -8.65 0.53 -15.56
N ALA A 322 -7.61 0.98 -14.85
CA ALA A 322 -7.72 1.33 -13.43
C ALA A 322 -8.67 2.51 -13.25
N TYR A 323 -8.51 3.56 -14.08
CA TYR A 323 -9.41 4.70 -14.12
C TYR A 323 -10.86 4.29 -14.40
N LEU A 324 -11.09 3.46 -15.42
CA LEU A 324 -12.42 2.95 -15.75
C LEU A 324 -13.03 2.11 -14.63
N CYS A 325 -12.21 1.40 -13.86
CA CYS A 325 -12.66 0.62 -12.69
C CYS A 325 -12.91 1.47 -11.44
N GLY A 326 -12.46 2.73 -11.41
CA GLY A 326 -12.74 3.66 -10.33
C GLY A 326 -11.52 4.15 -9.56
N ALA A 327 -10.30 3.72 -9.90
CA ALA A 327 -9.08 4.15 -9.23
C ALA A 327 -8.99 5.69 -9.20
N LYS A 328 -8.81 6.25 -8.00
CA LYS A 328 -8.68 7.70 -7.79
C LYS A 328 -7.23 8.16 -7.94
N TYR A 329 -6.27 7.27 -7.66
CA TYR A 329 -4.83 7.53 -7.77
C TYR A 329 -4.21 6.58 -8.79
N ILE A 330 -3.45 7.11 -9.75
CA ILE A 330 -2.82 6.36 -10.83
C ILE A 330 -1.40 6.86 -10.96
N VAL A 331 -0.45 6.04 -10.48
CA VAL A 331 0.96 6.42 -10.37
C VAL A 331 1.82 5.44 -11.15
N VAL A 332 2.87 5.92 -11.81
CA VAL A 332 3.92 5.08 -12.40
C VAL A 332 5.16 5.14 -11.52
N PHE A 333 5.68 3.98 -11.13
CA PHE A 333 6.89 3.87 -10.33
C PHE A 333 8.13 4.10 -11.20
N ASN A 334 8.77 5.24 -11.01
CA ASN A 334 10.00 5.59 -11.72
C ASN A 334 11.22 5.20 -10.89
N TYR A 335 11.50 3.90 -10.88
CA TYR A 335 12.65 3.35 -10.14
C TYR A 335 13.95 4.06 -10.54
N TYR A 336 14.77 4.36 -9.53
CA TYR A 336 16.07 5.01 -9.72
C TYR A 336 17.19 3.98 -9.65
N GLU A 337 18.00 3.97 -10.71
CA GLU A 337 19.32 3.35 -10.68
C GLU A 337 20.38 4.43 -10.59
N SER A 338 21.47 4.17 -9.86
CA SER A 338 22.57 5.12 -9.75
C SER A 338 23.05 5.54 -11.15
N GLY A 339 23.07 6.85 -11.41
CA GLY A 339 23.48 7.41 -12.70
C GLY A 339 22.38 7.47 -13.78
N SER A 340 21.14 7.07 -13.47
CA SER A 340 19.98 7.24 -14.38
C SER A 340 19.45 8.68 -14.48
N GLY A 341 19.91 9.56 -13.58
CA GLY A 341 19.49 10.96 -13.50
C GLY A 341 18.02 11.13 -13.13
N ALA A 342 17.44 12.28 -13.50
CA ALA A 342 16.06 12.67 -13.15
C ALA A 342 14.93 11.73 -13.61
N TYR A 343 15.19 10.85 -14.58
CA TYR A 343 14.14 10.08 -15.24
C TYR A 343 14.20 8.57 -14.97
N GLY A 344 15.06 8.13 -14.06
CA GLY A 344 15.05 6.76 -13.54
C GLY A 344 14.98 5.71 -14.64
N THR A 345 14.03 4.78 -14.48
CA THR A 345 13.79 3.70 -15.43
C THR A 345 12.79 4.04 -16.55
N MET A 346 12.05 5.15 -16.41
CA MET A 346 11.06 5.55 -17.39
C MET A 346 11.72 6.00 -18.71
N GLN A 347 11.32 5.36 -19.81
CA GLN A 347 11.72 5.74 -21.15
C GLN A 347 10.78 6.82 -21.72
N GLN A 348 11.20 7.50 -22.79
CA GLN A 348 10.38 8.52 -23.47
C GLN A 348 9.00 7.97 -23.91
N ALA A 349 8.92 6.69 -24.29
CA ALA A 349 7.65 6.04 -24.61
C ALA A 349 6.71 5.93 -23.39
N HIS A 350 7.25 5.66 -22.20
CA HIS A 350 6.45 5.62 -20.96
C HIS A 350 5.92 7.02 -20.61
N PHE A 351 6.72 8.07 -20.74
CA PHE A 351 6.24 9.45 -20.56
C PHE A 351 5.13 9.80 -21.56
N GLN A 352 5.27 9.39 -22.82
CA GLN A 352 4.22 9.58 -23.82
C GLN A 352 2.93 8.84 -23.44
N ALA A 353 3.01 7.62 -22.92
CA ALA A 353 1.85 6.88 -22.45
C ALA A 353 1.09 7.60 -21.32
N VAL A 354 1.81 8.17 -20.35
CA VAL A 354 1.20 8.99 -19.27
C VAL A 354 0.56 10.25 -19.86
N GLN A 355 1.24 10.91 -20.79
CA GLN A 355 0.71 12.11 -21.46
C GLN A 355 -0.55 11.81 -22.28
N ASP A 356 -0.56 10.70 -23.01
CA ASP A 356 -1.71 10.27 -23.81
C ASP A 356 -2.88 9.88 -22.91
N PHE A 357 -2.62 9.19 -21.80
CA PHE A 357 -3.64 8.87 -20.81
C PHE A 357 -4.27 10.15 -20.23
N TRP A 358 -3.43 11.09 -19.82
CA TRP A 358 -3.89 12.38 -19.29
C TRP A 358 -4.76 13.14 -20.29
N ASN A 359 -4.29 13.31 -21.53
CA ASN A 359 -4.99 14.12 -22.53
C ASN A 359 -6.25 13.43 -23.05
N ASN A 360 -6.17 12.13 -23.33
CA ASN A 360 -7.22 11.41 -24.05
C ASN A 360 -8.27 10.81 -23.12
N VAL A 361 -7.97 10.60 -21.84
CA VAL A 361 -8.89 10.02 -20.85
C VAL A 361 -9.28 11.06 -19.79
N VAL A 362 -8.31 11.51 -18.98
CA VAL A 362 -8.61 12.32 -17.78
C VAL A 362 -9.08 13.74 -18.13
N ARG A 363 -8.37 14.43 -19.02
CA ARG A 363 -8.67 15.83 -19.37
C ARG A 363 -9.82 15.95 -20.37
N SER A 364 -9.85 15.08 -21.38
CA SER A 364 -10.92 15.08 -22.39
C SER A 364 -12.29 14.74 -21.78
N ARG A 365 -12.30 13.96 -20.68
CA ARG A 365 -13.50 13.33 -20.12
C ARG A 365 -14.25 12.50 -21.17
N SER A 366 -13.51 11.94 -22.13
CA SER A 366 -14.06 11.03 -23.15
C SER A 366 -14.62 9.76 -22.52
N GLU A 367 -14.07 9.40 -21.37
CA GLU A 367 -14.44 8.24 -20.56
C GLU A 367 -14.68 8.68 -19.12
N ASN A 368 -15.58 7.98 -18.44
CA ASN A 368 -15.92 8.29 -17.05
C ASN A 368 -15.17 7.35 -16.11
N ARG A 369 -14.52 7.91 -15.08
CA ARG A 369 -13.93 7.15 -13.98
C ARG A 369 -14.99 6.26 -13.34
N GLY A 370 -14.66 4.99 -13.13
CA GLY A 370 -15.59 4.03 -12.51
C GLY A 370 -16.79 3.66 -13.37
N SER A 371 -16.70 3.81 -14.70
CA SER A 371 -17.73 3.32 -15.64
C SER A 371 -17.80 1.79 -15.73
N ILE A 372 -16.73 1.08 -15.36
CA ILE A 372 -16.73 -0.36 -15.15
C ILE A 372 -17.01 -0.62 -13.67
N LYS A 373 -18.18 -1.21 -13.39
CA LYS A 373 -18.63 -1.59 -12.05
C LYS A 373 -18.59 -3.09 -11.87
N ALA A 374 -18.23 -3.53 -10.67
CA ALA A 374 -18.41 -4.92 -10.31
C ALA A 374 -19.90 -5.25 -10.18
N ASP A 375 -20.31 -6.35 -10.80
CA ASP A 375 -21.63 -6.95 -10.61
C ASP A 375 -21.54 -8.33 -9.95
N SER A 376 -20.33 -8.85 -9.79
CA SER A 376 -20.05 -10.19 -9.30
C SER A 376 -18.94 -10.12 -8.26
N ALA A 377 -18.97 -11.02 -7.27
CA ALA A 377 -17.93 -11.11 -6.25
C ALA A 377 -17.56 -12.56 -5.90
N VAL A 378 -16.27 -12.78 -5.64
CA VAL A 378 -15.78 -13.95 -4.90
C VAL A 378 -15.55 -13.55 -3.46
N VAL A 379 -16.06 -14.34 -2.51
CA VAL A 379 -15.98 -14.05 -1.07
C VAL A 379 -15.04 -15.04 -0.41
N PHE A 380 -13.90 -14.56 0.06
CA PHE A 380 -12.92 -15.33 0.84
C PHE A 380 -13.32 -15.40 2.32
N PRO A 381 -12.94 -16.48 3.05
CA PRO A 381 -13.26 -16.59 4.47
C PRO A 381 -12.59 -15.49 5.30
N GLN A 382 -13.24 -15.11 6.40
CA GLN A 382 -12.71 -14.12 7.33
C GLN A 382 -11.33 -14.54 7.86
N TYR A 383 -10.42 -13.57 7.96
CA TYR A 383 -9.04 -13.76 8.42
C TYR A 383 -8.15 -14.65 7.53
N TYR A 384 -8.66 -15.16 6.42
CA TYR A 384 -7.94 -16.08 5.54
C TYR A 384 -7.02 -15.32 4.57
N ALA A 385 -5.91 -14.75 5.08
CA ALA A 385 -4.99 -13.94 4.28
C ALA A 385 -4.11 -14.78 3.34
N TRP A 386 -4.75 -15.34 2.33
CA TRP A 386 -4.15 -16.05 1.22
C TRP A 386 -4.00 -15.07 0.06
N GLY A 387 -2.78 -14.88 -0.45
CA GLY A 387 -2.56 -13.95 -1.55
C GLY A 387 -3.24 -14.41 -2.85
N GLY A 388 -3.31 -15.72 -3.05
CA GLY A 388 -3.83 -16.24 -4.32
C GLY A 388 -2.90 -15.89 -5.47
N ARG A 389 -1.59 -15.94 -5.24
CA ARG A 389 -0.57 -15.87 -6.30
C ARG A 389 -0.48 -17.19 -7.07
N TRP A 390 -0.76 -18.30 -6.38
CA TRP A 390 -0.95 -19.65 -6.92
C TRP A 390 -1.79 -20.50 -5.93
N ALA A 391 -2.26 -21.68 -6.36
CA ALA A 391 -3.16 -22.52 -5.56
C ALA A 391 -2.56 -23.02 -4.23
N GLN A 392 -1.24 -23.21 -4.17
CA GLN A 392 -0.49 -23.65 -2.98
C GLN A 392 0.18 -22.50 -2.23
N ASP A 393 -0.26 -21.25 -2.47
CA ASP A 393 0.30 -20.11 -1.74
C ASP A 393 -0.05 -20.20 -0.25
N ASN A 394 0.83 -19.70 0.60
CA ASN A 394 0.67 -19.78 2.05
C ASN A 394 -0.38 -18.77 2.53
N ILE A 395 -1.00 -19.07 3.66
CA ILE A 395 -1.95 -18.18 4.35
C ILE A 395 -1.16 -17.45 5.44
N TRP A 396 -1.22 -16.10 5.48
CA TRP A 396 -0.37 -15.24 6.33
C TRP A 396 1.14 -15.53 6.20
N GLY A 397 1.56 -16.22 5.14
CA GLY A 397 2.92 -16.73 4.95
C GLY A 397 3.37 -17.83 5.90
N ILE A 398 2.63 -18.14 6.97
CA ILE A 398 3.04 -19.02 8.08
C ILE A 398 2.17 -20.27 8.25
N PHE A 399 1.05 -20.34 7.55
CA PHE A 399 0.23 -21.55 7.45
C PHE A 399 0.31 -22.06 6.02
N LYS A 400 0.46 -23.39 5.86
CA LYS A 400 0.43 -23.99 4.53
C LYS A 400 -0.95 -23.83 3.91
N ALA A 401 -0.97 -23.87 2.59
CA ALA A 401 -2.19 -24.11 1.84
C ALA A 401 -2.93 -25.35 2.38
N ASP A 402 -4.20 -25.16 2.71
CA ASP A 402 -5.10 -26.23 3.13
C ASP A 402 -5.99 -26.69 1.96
N ASP A 403 -6.94 -27.58 2.22
CA ASP A 403 -7.87 -28.10 1.19
C ASP A 403 -8.76 -27.00 0.58
N GLN A 404 -8.93 -25.86 1.25
CA GLN A 404 -9.74 -24.74 0.75
C GLN A 404 -8.99 -23.94 -0.31
N THR A 405 -7.67 -23.76 -0.24
CA THR A 405 -6.94 -22.90 -1.19
C THR A 405 -7.13 -23.34 -2.65
N ALA A 406 -7.17 -24.64 -2.93
CA ALA A 406 -7.38 -25.15 -4.28
C ALA A 406 -8.78 -24.80 -4.82
N THR A 407 -9.81 -24.96 -3.98
CA THR A 407 -11.19 -24.60 -4.32
C THR A 407 -11.34 -23.09 -4.52
N MET A 408 -10.69 -22.29 -3.66
CA MET A 408 -10.66 -20.83 -3.76
C MET A 408 -9.98 -20.38 -5.05
N TRP A 409 -8.84 -20.99 -5.38
CA TRP A 409 -8.11 -20.72 -6.63
C TRP A 409 -8.95 -21.02 -7.86
N ASP A 410 -9.52 -22.21 -7.98
CA ASP A 410 -10.33 -22.58 -9.14
C ASP A 410 -11.56 -21.67 -9.29
N THR A 411 -12.20 -21.33 -8.17
CA THR A 411 -13.34 -20.42 -8.14
C THR A 411 -12.95 -19.01 -8.59
N MET A 412 -11.86 -18.47 -8.03
CA MET A 412 -11.31 -17.16 -8.39
C MET A 412 -10.95 -17.10 -9.87
N GLN A 413 -10.19 -18.06 -10.38
CA GLN A 413 -9.75 -18.10 -11.78
C GLN A 413 -10.93 -18.25 -12.74
N SER A 414 -11.93 -19.07 -12.40
CA SER A 414 -13.16 -19.20 -13.18
C SER A 414 -13.98 -17.92 -13.19
N ALA A 415 -14.11 -17.24 -12.04
CA ALA A 415 -14.81 -15.97 -11.93
C ALA A 415 -14.09 -14.86 -12.71
N ILE A 416 -12.77 -14.75 -12.61
CA ILE A 416 -11.94 -13.78 -13.36
C ILE A 416 -12.12 -14.01 -14.86
N LYS A 417 -12.06 -15.27 -15.33
CA LYS A 417 -12.29 -15.61 -16.74
C LYS A 417 -13.68 -15.23 -17.22
N THR A 418 -14.69 -15.35 -16.36
CA THR A 418 -16.10 -15.11 -16.71
C THR A 418 -16.44 -13.62 -16.72
N HIS A 419 -15.94 -12.86 -15.74
CA HIS A 419 -16.39 -11.50 -15.45
C HIS A 419 -15.35 -10.42 -15.73
N GLY A 420 -14.07 -10.78 -15.84
CA GLY A 420 -12.99 -9.82 -16.06
C GLY A 420 -13.00 -8.69 -15.01
N LEU A 421 -12.97 -7.44 -15.48
CA LEU A 421 -12.98 -6.24 -14.63
C LEU A 421 -14.34 -5.96 -13.94
N ASN A 422 -15.38 -6.76 -14.20
CA ASN A 422 -16.67 -6.69 -13.49
C ASN A 422 -16.72 -7.59 -12.24
N LEU A 423 -15.58 -8.16 -11.83
CA LEU A 423 -15.43 -8.93 -10.61
C LEU A 423 -14.81 -8.11 -9.48
N ASP A 424 -15.31 -8.28 -8.26
CA ASP A 424 -14.58 -7.95 -7.02
C ASP A 424 -14.19 -9.22 -6.25
N ILE A 425 -13.10 -9.15 -5.51
CA ILE A 425 -12.70 -10.17 -4.53
C ILE A 425 -12.76 -9.49 -3.17
N VAL A 426 -13.55 -10.07 -2.26
CA VAL A 426 -13.84 -9.52 -0.94
C VAL A 426 -13.68 -10.59 0.12
N TYR A 427 -13.67 -10.20 1.39
CA TYR A 427 -13.66 -11.12 2.51
C TYR A 427 -15.04 -11.15 3.18
N SER A 428 -15.41 -12.29 3.75
CA SER A 428 -16.58 -12.38 4.60
C SER A 428 -16.33 -11.55 5.86
N ASP A 429 -17.21 -10.60 6.13
CA ASP A 429 -17.20 -9.78 7.34
C ASP A 429 -18.61 -9.80 7.92
N GLN A 430 -18.72 -10.17 9.21
CA GLN A 430 -20.01 -10.24 9.92
C GLN A 430 -20.74 -8.88 9.94
N ASN A 431 -20.01 -7.77 9.73
CA ASN A 431 -20.54 -6.42 9.79
C ASN A 431 -20.82 -5.79 8.42
N SER A 432 -20.62 -6.49 7.29
CA SER A 432 -20.73 -5.86 5.98
C SER A 432 -22.03 -6.22 5.23
N PRO A 433 -23.06 -5.35 5.27
CA PRO A 433 -24.29 -5.51 4.48
C PRO A 433 -24.07 -5.33 2.96
N LEU A 434 -22.84 -5.02 2.53
CA LEU A 434 -22.51 -4.63 1.16
C LEU A 434 -22.40 -5.80 0.17
N ILE A 435 -22.49 -7.05 0.63
CA ILE A 435 -22.54 -8.22 -0.27
C ILE A 435 -23.81 -8.16 -1.17
N GLU A 436 -24.89 -7.54 -0.70
CA GLU A 436 -26.15 -7.41 -1.45
C GLU A 436 -26.03 -6.53 -2.71
N LYS A 437 -24.93 -5.77 -2.89
CA LYS A 437 -24.71 -4.96 -4.11
C LYS A 437 -24.39 -5.83 -5.33
N TYR A 438 -23.91 -7.07 -5.13
CA TYR A 438 -23.51 -7.95 -6.22
C TYR A 438 -24.69 -8.80 -6.71
N LEU A 439 -24.85 -8.89 -8.03
CA LEU A 439 -25.84 -9.74 -8.68
C LEU A 439 -25.46 -11.23 -8.62
N ARG A 440 -24.15 -11.53 -8.53
CA ARG A 440 -23.64 -12.90 -8.47
C ARG A 440 -22.56 -13.01 -7.40
N ILE A 441 -22.71 -13.99 -6.53
CA ILE A 441 -21.78 -14.20 -5.42
C ILE A 441 -21.27 -15.64 -5.48
N TYR A 442 -19.95 -15.79 -5.52
CA TYR A 442 -19.25 -17.04 -5.38
C TYR A 442 -18.80 -17.17 -3.93
N ASN A 443 -19.66 -17.76 -3.10
CA ASN A 443 -19.37 -17.97 -1.68
C ASN A 443 -18.51 -19.21 -1.48
N LEU A 444 -17.41 -19.03 -0.78
CA LEU A 444 -16.59 -20.11 -0.26
C LEU A 444 -16.99 -20.27 1.22
N THR A 445 -17.95 -21.14 1.50
CA THR A 445 -18.32 -21.43 2.89
C THR A 445 -17.14 -22.05 3.61
N LYS A 446 -16.84 -21.54 4.81
CA LYS A 446 -16.00 -22.22 5.78
C LYS A 446 -16.59 -23.62 6.01
N VAL A 447 -15.83 -24.66 5.70
CA VAL A 447 -16.04 -25.96 6.35
C VAL A 447 -15.37 -25.81 7.71
N ASP A 448 -16.15 -25.98 8.77
CA ASP A 448 -15.78 -25.74 10.17
C ASP A 448 -14.41 -26.30 10.58
#